data_AF-A0A7S2K6Q9-F1
#
_entry.id   AF-A0A7S2K6Q9-F1
#
_cell.length_a   1.000
_cell.length_b   1.000
_cell.length_c   1.000
_cell.angle_alpha   90.00
_cell.angle_beta   90.00
_cell.angle_gamma   90.00
#
_symmetry.space_group_name_H-M   'P 1'
#
loop_
_entity.id
_entity.type
_entity.pdbx_description
1 polymer ?
#
loop_
_entity_poly.entity_id
_entity_poly.type
_entity_poly.pdbx_seq_one_letter_code
_entity_poly.pdbx_strand_id
1 'polypeptide(L)'
;LLTNMANLIPPTEEVSSTLIQLEASGCLSECGEGPNVEVVVPDGRSSILYKGINDADSARDLLKDACDILVPPILVAAVNVMARADKTHRIEEKEKMVTSVIHALERDESAGMNSHALASAFVMRADARLELAMPNVEGALADSRRAAAIDPGNGRVWRVLAESEEASGNLDNAVAAVRKWGQIDPESATKAAKESDRLNSDRPRP
;
A
#
# COMPACT_ATOMS: atom_id res chain seq x y z
N LEU A 1 0.43 -5.74 9.03
CA LEU A 1 0.15 -7.08 8.47
C LEU A 1 -0.69 -7.00 7.20
N LEU A 2 -1.86 -6.36 7.22
CA LEU A 2 -2.77 -6.24 6.07
C LEU A 2 -2.07 -5.80 4.77
N THR A 3 -1.30 -4.71 4.82
CA THR A 3 -0.52 -4.22 3.68
C THR A 3 0.52 -5.22 3.19
N ASN A 4 1.19 -5.95 4.10
CA ASN A 4 2.16 -6.96 3.71
C ASN A 4 1.48 -8.14 3.01
N MET A 5 0.31 -8.58 3.51
CA MET A 5 -0.46 -9.63 2.84
C MET A 5 -0.92 -9.20 1.45
N ALA A 6 -1.51 -8.00 1.32
CA ALA A 6 -1.92 -7.46 0.02
C ALA A 6 -0.74 -7.40 -0.97
N ASN A 7 0.44 -6.97 -0.52
CA ASN A 7 1.64 -6.89 -1.34
C ASN A 7 2.20 -8.25 -1.77
N LEU A 8 1.83 -9.35 -1.12
CA LEU A 8 2.23 -10.70 -1.50
C LEU A 8 1.26 -11.36 -2.48
N ILE A 9 0.08 -10.77 -2.72
CA ILE A 9 -0.88 -11.31 -3.68
C ILE A 9 -0.41 -10.94 -5.11
N PRO A 10 -0.14 -11.92 -5.98
CA PRO A 10 0.29 -11.66 -7.35
C PRO A 10 -0.89 -11.14 -8.21
N PRO A 11 -0.63 -10.35 -9.27
CA PRO A 11 -1.67 -9.71 -10.08
C PRO A 11 -2.35 -10.65 -11.11
N THR A 12 -2.35 -11.97 -10.91
CA THR A 12 -2.80 -12.96 -11.92
C THR A 12 -4.31 -12.95 -12.13
N GLU A 13 -4.78 -13.26 -13.35
CA GLU A 13 -6.23 -13.36 -13.67
C GLU A 13 -6.97 -14.41 -12.82
N GLU A 14 -6.25 -15.43 -12.34
CA GLU A 14 -6.78 -16.48 -11.46
C GLU A 14 -7.08 -15.98 -10.04
N VAL A 15 -6.31 -15.01 -9.55
CA VAL A 15 -6.58 -14.33 -8.27
C VAL A 15 -7.33 -13.04 -8.56
N SER A 16 -8.56 -13.17 -9.04
CA SER A 16 -9.49 -12.04 -9.11
C SER A 16 -9.55 -11.39 -7.72
N SER A 17 -9.55 -10.06 -7.65
CA SER A 17 -9.83 -9.29 -6.42
C SER A 17 -11.20 -9.60 -5.78
N THR A 18 -11.99 -10.45 -6.44
CA THR A 18 -13.25 -11.02 -5.95
C THR A 18 -13.03 -12.28 -5.09
N LEU A 19 -11.85 -12.91 -5.14
CA LEU A 19 -11.58 -14.22 -4.50
C LEU A 19 -11.03 -14.10 -3.08
N ILE A 20 -10.28 -13.02 -2.77
CA ILE A 20 -9.70 -12.79 -1.44
C ILE A 20 -10.04 -11.39 -0.97
N GLN A 21 -10.77 -11.34 0.15
CA GLN A 21 -11.06 -10.10 0.87
C GLN A 21 -10.15 -10.05 2.09
N LEU A 22 -9.35 -9.00 2.16
CA LEU A 22 -8.48 -8.73 3.31
C LEU A 22 -9.12 -7.65 4.16
N GLU A 23 -9.47 -8.00 5.40
CA GLU A 23 -10.07 -7.08 6.36
C GLU A 23 -9.17 -6.91 7.59
N ALA A 24 -9.11 -5.69 8.12
CA ALA A 24 -8.51 -5.46 9.42
C ALA A 24 -9.49 -5.96 10.50
N SER A 25 -9.00 -6.79 11.42
CA SER A 25 -9.77 -7.25 12.58
C SER A 25 -9.00 -6.96 13.87
N GLY A 26 -9.71 -7.03 15.00
CA GLY A 26 -9.13 -6.87 16.34
C GLY A 26 -8.22 -8.04 16.73
N CYS A 27 -8.06 -8.30 18.02
CA CYS A 27 -7.16 -9.36 18.50
C CYS A 27 -7.64 -10.80 18.22
N LEU A 28 -8.82 -11.00 17.61
CA LEU A 28 -9.46 -12.30 17.40
C LEU A 28 -9.58 -13.13 18.68
N SER A 29 -9.75 -12.46 19.83
CA SER A 29 -9.76 -13.05 21.18
C SER A 29 -8.46 -13.75 21.60
N GLU A 30 -7.34 -13.45 20.93
CA GLU A 30 -6.07 -14.18 21.04
C GLU A 30 -4.91 -13.22 21.35
N CYS A 31 -5.04 -12.49 22.45
CA CYS A 31 -4.05 -11.50 22.90
C CYS A 31 -2.70 -12.17 23.22
N GLY A 32 -1.59 -11.60 22.74
CA GLY A 32 -0.23 -12.06 23.03
C GLY A 32 0.38 -13.00 22.00
N GLU A 33 -0.44 -13.57 21.10
CA GLU A 33 -0.01 -14.50 20.04
C GLU A 33 0.09 -13.83 18.66
N GLY A 34 -0.21 -12.53 18.58
CA GLY A 34 -0.40 -11.78 17.34
C GLY A 34 0.87 -11.28 16.65
N PRO A 35 0.76 -10.86 15.37
CA PRO A 35 -0.51 -10.69 14.67
C PRO A 35 -1.06 -12.01 14.09
N ASN A 36 -2.37 -12.21 14.24
CA ASN A 36 -3.09 -13.42 13.84
C ASN A 36 -3.89 -13.15 12.57
N VAL A 37 -4.14 -14.19 11.78
CA VAL A 37 -4.95 -14.15 10.57
C VAL A 37 -6.03 -15.22 10.66
N GLU A 38 -7.28 -14.81 10.54
CA GLU A 38 -8.40 -15.72 10.36
C GLU A 38 -8.69 -15.86 8.87
N VAL A 39 -8.71 -17.08 8.36
CA VAL A 39 -9.11 -17.39 6.98
C VAL A 39 -10.51 -17.98 7.03
N VAL A 40 -11.48 -17.25 6.49
CA VAL A 40 -12.88 -17.69 6.42
C VAL A 40 -13.10 -18.44 5.10
N VAL A 41 -13.59 -19.67 5.18
CA VAL A 41 -13.90 -20.48 3.99
C VAL A 41 -15.16 -19.91 3.32
N PRO A 42 -15.30 -19.96 1.97
CA PRO A 42 -16.45 -19.40 1.27
C PRO A 42 -17.83 -19.92 1.70
N ASP A 43 -17.88 -21.04 2.44
CA ASP A 43 -19.13 -21.55 3.01
C ASP A 43 -19.69 -20.68 4.16
N GLY A 44 -18.89 -19.71 4.64
CA GLY A 44 -19.23 -18.76 5.69
C GLY A 44 -19.45 -19.38 7.07
N ARG A 45 -19.11 -20.66 7.24
CA ARG A 45 -19.39 -21.46 8.45
C ARG A 45 -18.12 -21.94 9.14
N SER A 46 -17.02 -22.03 8.40
CA SER A 46 -15.73 -22.47 8.92
C SER A 46 -14.67 -21.39 8.74
N SER A 47 -13.83 -21.24 9.77
CA SER A 47 -12.65 -20.39 9.72
C SER A 47 -11.46 -21.13 10.31
N ILE A 48 -10.27 -20.81 9.81
CA ILE A 48 -8.99 -21.33 10.29
C ILE A 48 -8.18 -20.15 10.83
N LEU A 49 -7.76 -20.26 12.09
CA LEU A 49 -6.94 -19.25 12.74
C LEU A 49 -5.45 -19.61 12.62
N TYR A 50 -4.69 -18.72 11.98
CA TYR A 50 -3.24 -18.75 11.89
C TYR A 50 -2.65 -17.74 12.88
N LYS A 51 -1.75 -18.20 13.76
CA LYS A 51 -1.11 -17.36 14.78
C LYS A 51 0.31 -16.97 14.39
N GLY A 52 0.78 -15.83 14.88
CA GLY A 52 2.18 -15.42 14.73
C GLY A 52 2.63 -15.05 13.31
N ILE A 53 1.74 -14.52 12.46
CA ILE A 53 2.07 -14.09 11.09
C ILE A 53 2.72 -12.71 11.13
N ASN A 54 4.03 -12.66 11.34
CA ASN A 54 4.78 -11.44 11.65
C ASN A 54 5.76 -10.99 10.55
N ASP A 55 5.98 -11.80 9.52
CA ASP A 55 6.91 -11.54 8.43
C ASP A 55 6.35 -11.98 7.07
N ALA A 56 7.10 -11.70 6.00
CA ALA A 56 6.66 -12.03 4.65
C ALA A 56 6.70 -13.53 4.34
N ASP A 57 7.56 -14.29 5.02
CA ASP A 57 7.70 -15.73 4.80
C ASP A 57 6.54 -16.50 5.43
N SER A 58 6.20 -16.20 6.68
CA SER A 58 4.99 -16.72 7.35
C SER A 58 3.71 -16.34 6.61
N ALA A 59 3.62 -15.12 6.08
CA ALA A 59 2.48 -14.69 5.28
C ALA A 59 2.39 -15.41 3.92
N ARG A 60 3.53 -15.66 3.25
CA ARG A 60 3.59 -16.51 2.05
C ARG A 60 3.09 -17.91 2.35
N ASP A 61 3.60 -18.52 3.41
CA ASP A 61 3.29 -19.91 3.74
C ASP A 61 1.80 -20.05 4.05
N LEU A 62 1.21 -19.08 4.75
CA LEU A 62 -0.24 -18.98 4.93
C LEU A 62 -0.99 -18.89 3.59
N LEU A 63 -0.60 -17.97 2.70
CA LEU A 63 -1.26 -17.79 1.40
C LEU A 63 -1.24 -19.07 0.56
N LYS A 64 -0.15 -19.83 0.64
CA LYS A 64 -0.04 -21.14 -0.01
C LYS A 64 -0.97 -22.17 0.65
N ASP A 65 -0.89 -22.33 1.96
CA ASP A 65 -1.58 -23.42 2.66
C ASP A 65 -3.10 -23.19 2.75
N ALA A 66 -3.52 -21.93 2.90
CA ALA A 66 -4.92 -21.58 3.13
C ALA A 66 -5.67 -21.19 1.85
N CYS A 67 -4.96 -20.60 0.87
CA CYS A 67 -5.58 -20.03 -0.33
C CYS A 67 -5.07 -20.64 -1.64
N ASP A 68 -4.14 -21.60 -1.59
CA ASP A 68 -3.45 -22.18 -2.76
C ASP A 68 -2.77 -21.12 -3.65
N ILE A 69 -2.33 -20.01 -3.04
CA ILE A 69 -1.61 -18.94 -3.75
C ILE A 69 -0.11 -19.20 -3.69
N LEU A 70 0.47 -19.38 -4.87
CA LEU A 70 1.92 -19.39 -5.04
C LEU A 70 2.45 -17.96 -5.15
N VAL A 71 3.08 -17.47 -4.09
CA VAL A 71 3.70 -16.14 -4.08
C VAL A 71 5.08 -16.19 -4.77
N PRO A 72 5.33 -15.38 -5.81
CA PRO A 72 6.65 -15.24 -6.41
C PRO A 72 7.71 -14.83 -5.38
N PRO A 73 8.91 -15.46 -5.35
CA PRO A 73 9.97 -15.11 -4.41
C PRO A 73 10.37 -13.63 -4.44
N ILE A 74 10.23 -12.98 -5.60
CA ILE A 74 10.53 -11.56 -5.76
C ILE A 74 9.56 -10.66 -4.97
N LEU A 75 8.28 -11.05 -4.81
CA LEU A 75 7.33 -10.29 -3.97
C LEU A 75 7.71 -10.40 -2.49
N VAL A 76 8.12 -11.59 -2.04
CA VAL A 76 8.63 -11.77 -0.66
C VAL A 76 9.86 -10.90 -0.42
N ALA A 77 10.82 -10.92 -1.35
CA ALA A 77 12.01 -10.09 -1.27
C ALA A 77 11.67 -8.59 -1.26
N ALA A 78 10.75 -8.15 -2.13
CA ALA A 78 10.29 -6.77 -2.20
C ALA A 78 9.64 -6.32 -0.89
N VAL A 79 8.71 -7.10 -0.33
CA VAL A 79 8.04 -6.81 0.95
C VAL A 79 9.05 -6.73 2.09
N ASN A 80 10.02 -7.63 2.13
CA ASN A 80 11.08 -7.60 3.15
C ASN A 80 11.97 -6.35 3.04
N VAL A 81 12.34 -5.94 1.81
CA VAL A 81 13.11 -4.71 1.61
C VAL A 81 12.28 -3.48 1.99
N MET A 82 11.01 -3.42 1.61
CA MET A 82 10.10 -2.34 2.00
C MET A 82 9.93 -2.26 3.52
N ALA A 83 9.73 -3.39 4.21
CA ALA A 83 9.63 -3.42 5.67
C ALA A 83 10.91 -2.93 6.37
N ARG A 84 12.08 -3.14 5.77
CA ARG A 84 13.35 -2.57 6.26
C ARG A 84 13.46 -1.08 5.95
N ALA A 85 13.05 -0.65 4.77
CA ALA A 85 13.06 0.75 4.36
C ALA A 85 12.13 1.60 5.24
N ASP A 86 10.99 1.05 5.66
CA ASP A 86 10.05 1.74 6.55
C ASP A 86 10.63 2.01 7.95
N LYS A 87 11.55 1.14 8.41
CA LYS A 87 12.23 1.26 9.70
C LYS A 87 13.47 2.17 9.66
N THR A 88 13.95 2.59 8.49
CA THR A 88 15.09 3.52 8.43
C THR A 88 14.63 4.96 8.67
N HIS A 89 15.43 5.71 9.41
CA HIS A 89 15.24 7.14 9.63
C HIS A 89 16.00 8.00 8.59
N ARG A 90 16.73 7.37 7.66
CA ARG A 90 17.49 8.06 6.62
C ARG A 90 16.69 8.06 5.33
N ILE A 91 16.13 9.22 4.97
CA ILE A 91 15.19 9.36 3.85
C ILE A 91 15.86 9.00 2.52
N GLU A 92 17.11 9.38 2.30
CA GLU A 92 17.86 9.04 1.08
C GLU A 92 18.12 7.53 0.97
N GLU A 93 18.34 6.85 2.10
CA GLU A 93 18.50 5.40 2.14
C GLU A 93 17.17 4.72 1.82
N LYS A 94 16.06 5.20 2.41
CA LYS A 94 14.71 4.74 2.11
C LYS A 94 14.41 4.85 0.61
N GLU A 95 14.64 6.03 0.02
CA GLU A 95 14.41 6.25 -1.42
C GLU A 95 15.23 5.26 -2.29
N LYS A 96 16.50 5.05 -1.94
CA LYS A 96 17.40 4.13 -2.68
C LYS A 96 16.96 2.67 -2.58
N MET A 97 16.59 2.23 -1.38
CA MET A 97 16.10 0.86 -1.16
C MET A 97 14.83 0.61 -1.97
N VAL A 98 13.86 1.53 -1.88
CA VAL A 98 12.58 1.39 -2.57
C VAL A 98 12.73 1.52 -4.09
N THR A 99 13.66 2.36 -4.57
CA THR A 99 14.01 2.41 -6.01
C THR A 99 14.51 1.07 -6.53
N SER A 100 15.29 0.35 -5.72
CA SER A 100 15.80 -0.99 -6.10
C SER A 100 14.65 -2.01 -6.18
N VAL A 101 13.66 -1.91 -5.29
CA VAL A 101 12.43 -2.73 -5.34
C VAL A 101 11.65 -2.46 -6.62
N ILE A 102 11.39 -1.19 -6.95
CA ILE A 102 10.66 -0.81 -8.16
C ILE A 102 11.33 -1.38 -9.41
N HIS A 103 12.64 -1.21 -9.55
CA HIS A 103 13.37 -1.75 -10.70
C HIS A 103 13.35 -3.28 -10.78
N ALA A 104 13.34 -3.97 -9.65
CA ALA A 104 13.24 -5.44 -9.63
C ALA A 104 11.84 -5.89 -10.08
N LEU A 105 10.79 -5.29 -9.54
CA LEU A 105 9.40 -5.62 -9.86
C LEU A 105 9.00 -5.25 -11.29
N GLU A 106 9.49 -4.13 -11.83
CA GLU A 106 9.22 -3.73 -13.23
C GLU A 106 9.83 -4.67 -14.27
N ARG A 107 10.83 -5.47 -13.90
CA ARG A 107 11.53 -6.40 -14.81
C ARG A 107 11.01 -7.83 -14.73
N ASP A 108 10.20 -8.14 -13.73
CA ASP A 108 9.76 -9.50 -13.46
C ASP A 108 8.32 -9.69 -13.91
N GLU A 109 8.12 -10.53 -14.93
CA GLU A 109 6.81 -10.81 -15.49
C GLU A 109 5.90 -11.61 -14.54
N SER A 110 6.47 -12.37 -13.59
CA SER A 110 5.71 -13.22 -12.66
C SER A 110 5.09 -12.43 -11.50
N ALA A 111 5.76 -11.36 -11.08
CA ALA A 111 5.22 -10.39 -10.13
C ALA A 111 4.49 -9.22 -10.81
N GLY A 112 4.73 -9.03 -12.11
CA GLY A 112 3.93 -8.22 -13.03
C GLY A 112 4.00 -6.71 -12.83
N MET A 113 3.99 -5.98 -13.95
CA MET A 113 3.45 -4.62 -13.99
C MET A 113 2.04 -4.69 -13.37
N ASN A 114 1.82 -3.96 -12.28
CA ASN A 114 0.56 -3.81 -11.55
C ASN A 114 0.35 -4.65 -10.27
N SER A 115 1.39 -5.20 -9.63
CA SER A 115 1.23 -5.74 -8.26
C SER A 115 0.97 -4.66 -7.21
N HIS A 116 0.23 -5.01 -6.15
CA HIS A 116 0.07 -4.15 -4.96
C HIS A 116 1.42 -3.76 -4.33
N ALA A 117 2.40 -4.67 -4.36
CA ALA A 117 3.77 -4.38 -3.92
C ALA A 117 4.40 -3.23 -4.74
N LEU A 118 4.21 -3.23 -6.05
CA LEU A 118 4.73 -2.17 -6.92
C LEU A 118 4.06 -0.83 -6.63
N ALA A 119 2.73 -0.80 -6.45
CA ALA A 119 2.04 0.41 -6.00
C ALA A 119 2.55 0.91 -4.64
N SER A 120 2.67 0.02 -3.66
CA SER A 120 3.21 0.35 -2.33
C SER A 120 4.64 0.90 -2.42
N ALA A 121 5.48 0.33 -3.27
CA ALA A 121 6.83 0.83 -3.49
C ALA A 121 6.83 2.23 -4.10
N PHE A 122 5.98 2.50 -5.10
CA PHE A 122 5.83 3.86 -5.63
C PHE A 122 5.36 4.85 -4.56
N VAL A 123 4.37 4.50 -3.73
CA VAL A 123 3.90 5.33 -2.61
C VAL A 123 5.03 5.63 -1.63
N MET A 124 5.79 4.61 -1.22
CA MET A 124 6.90 4.77 -0.27
C MET A 124 8.00 5.67 -0.83
N ARG A 125 8.30 5.57 -2.13
CA ARG A 125 9.29 6.43 -2.78
C ARG A 125 8.77 7.86 -2.94
N ALA A 126 7.49 8.03 -3.26
CA ALA A 126 6.86 9.35 -3.32
C ALA A 126 6.91 10.06 -1.97
N ASP A 127 6.49 9.39 -0.88
CA ASP A 127 6.61 9.89 0.50
C ASP A 127 8.07 10.32 0.79
N ALA A 128 9.03 9.44 0.52
CA ALA A 128 10.44 9.74 0.76
C ALA A 128 10.93 10.96 -0.04
N ARG A 129 10.51 11.10 -1.30
CA ARG A 129 10.89 12.22 -2.17
C ARG A 129 10.33 13.57 -1.71
N LEU A 130 9.15 13.57 -1.08
CA LEU A 130 8.57 14.78 -0.46
C LEU A 130 9.31 15.15 0.83
N GLU A 131 9.85 14.17 1.56
CA GLU A 131 10.57 14.36 2.83
C GLU A 131 12.07 14.69 2.69
N LEU A 132 12.63 14.65 1.48
CA LEU A 132 14.03 15.00 1.24
C LEU A 132 14.33 16.45 1.63
N ALA A 133 15.58 16.72 2.03
CA ALA A 133 16.04 18.09 2.31
C ALA A 133 15.85 19.04 1.12
N MET A 134 15.95 18.49 -0.10
CA MET A 134 15.53 19.13 -1.34
C MET A 134 14.44 18.24 -1.96
N PRO A 135 13.15 18.54 -1.74
CA PRO A 135 12.05 17.70 -2.19
C PRO A 135 12.04 17.50 -3.71
N ASN A 136 11.92 16.26 -4.15
CA ASN A 136 11.71 15.93 -5.55
C ASN A 136 10.20 15.79 -5.83
N VAL A 137 9.52 16.94 -5.91
CA VAL A 137 8.07 17.02 -6.09
C VAL A 137 7.60 16.36 -7.38
N GLU A 138 8.32 16.58 -8.49
CA GLU A 138 7.97 15.97 -9.78
C GLU A 138 8.07 14.44 -9.73
N GLY A 139 9.13 13.92 -9.11
CA GLY A 139 9.30 12.47 -8.91
C GLY A 139 8.24 11.87 -7.98
N ALA A 140 7.84 12.58 -6.92
CA ALA A 140 6.77 12.14 -6.04
C ALA A 140 5.41 12.10 -6.75
N LEU A 141 5.12 13.11 -7.57
CA LEU A 141 3.91 13.17 -8.36
C LEU A 141 3.84 12.07 -9.43
N ALA A 142 4.95 11.79 -10.11
CA ALA A 142 5.02 10.70 -11.08
C ALA A 142 4.79 9.32 -10.42
N ASP A 143 5.42 9.09 -9.27
CA ASP A 143 5.28 7.83 -8.53
C ASP A 143 3.85 7.66 -7.99
N SER A 144 3.29 8.68 -7.34
CA SER A 144 1.95 8.60 -6.75
C SER A 144 0.85 8.40 -7.80
N ARG A 145 0.97 9.03 -8.99
CA ARG A 145 0.05 8.77 -10.11
C ARG A 145 0.16 7.34 -10.62
N ARG A 146 1.38 6.79 -10.70
CA ARG A 146 1.58 5.41 -11.12
C ARG A 146 1.03 4.42 -10.10
N ALA A 147 1.22 4.69 -8.80
CA ALA A 147 0.59 3.92 -7.75
C ALA A 147 -0.94 3.94 -7.84
N ALA A 148 -1.55 5.11 -8.11
CA ALA A 148 -3.01 5.25 -8.24
C ALA A 148 -3.59 4.51 -9.44
N ALA A 149 -2.81 4.38 -10.52
CA ALA A 149 -3.19 3.59 -11.68
C ALA A 149 -3.13 2.07 -11.39
N ILE A 150 -2.17 1.64 -10.56
CA ILE A 150 -1.98 0.22 -10.21
C ILE A 150 -2.98 -0.23 -9.15
N ASP A 151 -3.12 0.54 -8.06
CA ASP A 151 -3.91 0.16 -6.89
C ASP A 151 -4.86 1.30 -6.49
N PRO A 152 -5.93 1.54 -7.28
CA PRO A 152 -6.90 2.60 -7.00
C PRO A 152 -7.73 2.33 -5.75
N GLY A 153 -7.70 1.12 -5.18
CA GLY A 153 -8.42 0.73 -3.97
C GLY A 153 -7.66 1.01 -2.67
N ASN A 154 -6.42 1.47 -2.76
CA ASN A 154 -5.58 1.71 -1.59
C ASN A 154 -5.64 3.17 -1.15
N GLY A 155 -6.23 3.43 0.02
CA GLY A 155 -6.42 4.78 0.55
C GLY A 155 -5.11 5.57 0.72
N ARG A 156 -4.01 4.88 1.08
CA ARG A 156 -2.69 5.53 1.24
C ARG A 156 -2.20 6.12 -0.09
N VAL A 157 -2.46 5.45 -1.21
CA VAL A 157 -2.08 5.93 -2.54
C VAL A 157 -2.68 7.31 -2.81
N TRP A 158 -3.97 7.48 -2.51
CA TRP A 158 -4.68 8.73 -2.74
C TRP A 158 -4.25 9.85 -1.79
N ARG A 159 -3.91 9.52 -0.53
CA ARG A 159 -3.32 10.47 0.41
C ARG A 159 -2.00 11.03 -0.13
N VAL A 160 -1.09 10.16 -0.58
CA VAL A 160 0.23 10.59 -1.07
C VAL A 160 0.14 11.30 -2.42
N LEU A 161 -0.80 10.92 -3.27
CA LEU A 161 -1.11 11.67 -4.49
C LEU A 161 -1.61 13.08 -4.15
N ALA A 162 -2.48 13.24 -3.15
CA ALA A 162 -2.93 14.56 -2.72
C ALA A 162 -1.78 15.45 -2.25
N GLU A 163 -0.90 14.92 -1.40
CA GLU A 163 0.29 15.62 -0.90
C GLU A 163 1.24 16.00 -2.06
N SER A 164 1.41 15.10 -3.03
CA SER A 164 2.24 15.37 -4.22
C SER A 164 1.64 16.44 -5.14
N GLU A 165 0.33 16.41 -5.37
CA GLU A 165 -0.38 17.41 -6.17
C GLU A 165 -0.36 18.78 -5.48
N GLU A 166 -0.54 18.82 -4.15
CA GLU A 166 -0.43 20.04 -3.36
C GLU A 166 0.98 20.62 -3.43
N ALA A 167 2.01 19.81 -3.20
CA ALA A 167 3.41 20.24 -3.31
C ALA A 167 3.75 20.75 -4.72
N SER A 168 3.06 20.23 -5.75
CA SER A 168 3.16 20.69 -7.13
C SER A 168 2.32 21.95 -7.42
N GLY A 169 1.55 22.46 -6.46
CA GLY A 169 0.66 23.61 -6.61
C GLY A 169 -0.70 23.32 -7.27
N ASN A 170 -1.01 22.06 -7.56
CA ASN A 170 -2.24 21.64 -8.24
C ASN A 170 -3.37 21.39 -7.24
N LEU A 171 -3.83 22.44 -6.56
CA LEU A 171 -4.80 22.33 -5.46
C LEU A 171 -6.13 21.65 -5.85
N ASP A 172 -6.58 21.80 -7.09
CA ASP A 172 -7.78 21.11 -7.59
C ASP A 172 -7.61 19.59 -7.62
N ASN A 173 -6.46 19.12 -8.11
CA ASN A 173 -6.15 17.69 -8.14
C ASN A 173 -5.90 17.16 -6.72
N ALA A 174 -5.27 17.95 -5.85
CA ALA A 174 -5.07 17.60 -4.45
C ALA A 174 -6.41 17.36 -3.75
N VAL A 175 -7.37 18.30 -3.89
CA VAL A 175 -8.73 18.14 -3.33
C VAL A 175 -9.44 16.91 -3.88
N ALA A 176 -9.31 16.63 -5.18
CA ALA A 176 -9.90 15.43 -5.78
C ALA A 176 -9.31 14.14 -5.20
N ALA A 177 -7.99 14.08 -5.02
CA ALA A 177 -7.30 12.95 -4.42
C ALA A 177 -7.66 12.77 -2.94
N VAL A 178 -7.72 13.84 -2.15
CA VAL A 178 -8.19 13.79 -0.75
C VAL A 178 -9.61 13.25 -0.64
N ARG A 179 -10.52 13.70 -1.51
CA ARG A 179 -11.90 13.18 -1.53
C ARG A 179 -11.92 11.68 -1.83
N LYS A 180 -11.08 11.23 -2.77
CA LYS A 180 -10.98 9.81 -3.11
C LYS A 180 -10.41 8.99 -1.95
N TRP A 181 -9.42 9.50 -1.22
CA TRP A 181 -8.91 8.89 0.01
C TRP A 181 -10.02 8.67 1.04
N GLY A 182 -10.83 9.70 1.33
CA GLY A 182 -11.94 9.58 2.28
C GLY A 182 -13.10 8.68 1.82
N GLN A 183 -13.25 8.46 0.51
CA GLN A 183 -14.23 7.50 -0.04
C GLN A 183 -13.77 6.05 0.10
N ILE A 184 -12.46 5.80 -0.04
CA ILE A 184 -11.87 4.47 0.02
C ILE A 184 -11.68 4.00 1.46
N ASP A 185 -11.30 4.93 2.34
CA ASP A 185 -11.07 4.66 3.75
C ASP A 185 -12.06 5.51 4.58
N PRO A 186 -13.22 4.94 4.94
CA PRO A 186 -14.22 5.62 5.76
C PRO A 186 -13.70 6.08 7.12
N GLU A 187 -12.70 5.40 7.70
CA GLU A 187 -12.10 5.82 8.97
C GLU A 187 -11.33 7.13 8.81
N SER A 188 -10.70 7.31 7.63
CA SER A 188 -10.03 8.54 7.25
C SER A 188 -10.96 9.64 6.75
N ALA A 189 -12.26 9.38 6.55
CA ALA A 189 -13.19 10.34 5.92
C ALA A 189 -13.24 11.71 6.64
N THR A 190 -13.23 11.72 7.97
CA THR A 190 -13.21 12.97 8.75
C THR A 190 -11.90 13.74 8.56
N LYS A 191 -10.77 13.03 8.49
CA LYS A 191 -9.45 13.64 8.25
C LYS A 191 -9.36 14.18 6.82
N ALA A 192 -9.83 13.41 5.84
CA ALA A 192 -9.90 13.83 4.45
C ALA A 192 -10.78 15.07 4.27
N ALA A 193 -11.94 15.16 4.95
CA ALA A 193 -12.79 16.35 4.88
C ALA A 193 -12.05 17.62 5.35
N LYS A 194 -11.38 17.54 6.51
CA LYS A 194 -10.59 18.67 7.05
C LYS A 194 -9.48 19.10 6.11
N GLU A 195 -8.79 18.14 5.51
CA GLU A 195 -7.72 18.43 4.57
C GLU A 195 -8.24 19.07 3.27
N SER A 196 -9.38 18.59 2.78
CA SER A 196 -10.05 19.21 1.64
C SER A 196 -10.46 20.65 1.93
N ASP A 197 -10.92 20.95 3.14
CA ASP A 197 -11.29 22.31 3.55
C ASP A 197 -10.07 23.23 3.62
N ARG A 198 -8.96 22.74 4.19
CA ARG A 198 -7.68 23.46 4.23
C ARG A 198 -7.17 23.81 2.83
N LEU A 199 -7.11 22.82 1.93
CA LEU A 199 -6.70 23.03 0.55
C LEU A 199 -7.58 24.04 -0.19
N ASN A 200 -8.88 24.09 0.14
CA ASN A 200 -9.79 25.08 -0.42
C ASN A 200 -9.58 26.48 0.15
N SER A 201 -9.21 26.62 1.42
CA SER A 201 -8.88 27.93 2.01
C SER A 201 -7.55 28.48 1.53
N ASP A 202 -6.60 27.62 1.16
CA ASP A 202 -5.27 28.00 0.67
C ASP A 202 -5.28 28.47 -0.80
N ARG A 203 -6.43 28.38 -1.47
CA ARG A 203 -6.60 28.86 -2.84
C ARG A 203 -6.38 30.38 -2.91
N PRO A 204 -5.60 30.89 -3.88
CA PRO A 204 -5.54 32.31 -4.15
C PRO A 204 -6.95 32.82 -4.46
N ARG A 205 -7.36 33.91 -3.80
CA ARG A 205 -8.60 34.59 -4.18
C ARG A 205 -8.39 35.22 -5.57
N PRO A 206 -9.40 35.16 -6.45
CA PRO A 206 -9.33 35.79 -7.77
C PRO A 206 -9.14 37.31 -7.68
#